data_AF-A0A2J0LMC0-F1
#
_entry.id   AF-A0A2J0LMC0-F1
#
_cell.length_a   1.000
_cell.length_b   1.000
_cell.length_c   1.000
_cell.angle_alpha   90.00
_cell.angle_beta   90.00
_cell.angle_gamma   90.00
#
_symmetry.space_group_name_H-M   'P 1'
#
loop_
_entity.id
_entity.type
_entity.pdbx_description
1 polymer ?
#
loop_
_entity_poly.entity_id
_entity_poly.type
_entity_poly.pdbx_seq_one_letter_code
_entity_poly.pdbx_strand_id
1 'polypeptide(L)' 'MYYVYVIKSVDKSKIYIGYTANLKKRLVEHNSGCVRSTKQCN' A
#
# COMPACT_ATOMS: atom_id res chain seq x y z
N MET A 1 2.19 7.21 -17.08
CA MET A 1 1.10 6.20 -17.05
C MET A 1 0.75 5.93 -15.59
N TYR A 2 -0.53 5.86 -15.26
CA TYR A 2 -1.00 5.59 -13.90
C TYR A 2 -1.64 4.20 -13.86
N TYR A 3 -1.40 3.47 -12.77
CA TYR A 3 -1.92 2.13 -12.54
C TYR A 3 -2.86 2.16 -11.35
N VAL A 4 -4.01 1.50 -11.49
CA VAL A 4 -4.86 1.12 -10.35
C VAL A 4 -4.37 -0.24 -9.84
N TYR A 5 -4.26 -0.40 -8.53
CA TYR A 5 -3.74 -1.62 -7.91
C TYR A 5 -4.55 -2.01 -6.68
N VAL A 6 -4.45 -3.31 -6.34
CA VAL A 6 -5.01 -3.89 -5.13
C VAL A 6 -3.91 -4.63 -4.39
N ILE A 7 -3.71 -4.31 -3.12
CA ILE A 7 -2.78 -4.99 -2.20
C ILE A 7 -3.61 -5.66 -1.12
N LYS A 8 -3.44 -6.98 -0.94
CA LYS A 8 -4.08 -7.74 0.14
C LYS A 8 -3.03 -8.03 1.21
N SER A 9 -3.33 -7.67 2.46
CA SER A 9 -2.52 -8.06 3.60
C SER A 9 -2.60 -9.57 3.80
N VAL A 10 -1.44 -10.20 3.99
CA VAL A 10 -1.34 -11.64 4.23
C VAL A 10 -1.97 -11.99 5.59
N ASP A 11 -1.69 -11.19 6.63
CA ASP A 11 -2.04 -11.54 8.00
C ASP A 11 -3.31 -10.86 8.54
N LYS A 12 -3.65 -9.67 8.01
CA LYS A 12 -4.71 -8.83 8.59
C LYS A 12 -6.04 -8.87 7.83
N SER A 13 -6.18 -9.71 6.80
CA SER A 13 -7.37 -9.75 5.90
C SER A 13 -7.78 -8.37 5.35
N LYS A 14 -6.88 -7.39 5.36
CA LYS A 14 -7.12 -6.02 4.88
C LYS A 14 -6.84 -5.94 3.39
N ILE A 15 -7.71 -5.25 2.67
CA ILE A 15 -7.55 -4.98 1.24
C ILE A 15 -7.34 -3.48 1.06
N TYR A 16 -6.31 -3.12 0.29
CA TYR A 16 -5.95 -1.75 -0.01
C TYR A 16 -6.07 -1.52 -1.51
N ILE A 17 -6.89 -0.55 -1.88
CA ILE A 17 -7.10 -0.15 -3.27
C ILE A 17 -6.53 1.24 -3.44
N GLY A 18 -5.77 1.46 -4.52
CA GLY A 18 -5.20 2.77 -4.80
C GLY A 18 -4.71 2.88 -6.23
N TYR A 19 -4.12 4.04 -6.54
CA TYR A 19 -3.50 4.28 -7.82
C TYR A 19 -2.12 4.92 -7.65
N THR A 20 -1.20 4.65 -8.58
CA THR A 20 0.14 5.22 -8.55
C THR A 20 0.75 5.23 -9.96
N ALA A 21 1.66 6.16 -10.22
CA ALA A 21 2.51 6.11 -11.40
C ALA A 21 3.69 5.13 -11.25
N ASN A 22 4.00 4.70 -10.01
CA ASN A 22 5.13 3.82 -9.70
C ASN A 22 4.74 2.76 -8.65
N LEU A 23 4.48 1.53 -9.12
CA LEU A 23 4.05 0.39 -8.29
C LEU A 23 5.15 -0.09 -7.33
N LYS A 24 6.42 -0.14 -7.79
CA LYS A 24 7.55 -0.61 -6.96
C LYS A 24 7.73 0.28 -5.72
N LYS A 25 7.79 1.59 -5.93
CA LYS A 25 7.91 2.57 -4.83
C LYS A 25 6.74 2.43 -3.85
N ARG A 26 5.51 2.31 -4.37
CA ARG A 26 4.30 2.20 -3.55
C ARG A 26 4.26 0.95 -2.68
N LEU A 27 4.74 -0.20 -3.19
CA LEU A 27 4.79 -1.44 -2.43
C LEU A 27 5.76 -1.34 -1.25
N VAL A 28 6.96 -0.77 -1.47
CA VAL A 28 7.96 -0.54 -0.42
C VAL A 28 7.41 0.40 0.66
N GLU A 29 6.80 1.51 0.26
CA GLU A 29 6.18 2.47 1.18
C GLU A 29 4.98 1.88 1.94
N HIS A 30 4.20 0.99 1.30
CA HIS A 30 3.09 0.31 1.95
C HIS A 30 3.58 -0.66 3.03
N ASN A 31 4.64 -1.41 2.74
CA ASN A 31 5.24 -2.38 3.66
C ASN A 31 6.01 -1.72 4.81
N SER A 32 6.49 -0.47 4.63
CA SER A 32 7.17 0.26 5.70
C SER A 32 6.22 0.75 6.81
N GLY A 33 4.90 0.59 6.66
CA GLY A 33 3.91 0.89 7.70
C GLY A 33 3.66 2.38 7.98
N CYS A 34 4.52 3.27 7.49
CA CYS A 34 4.51 4.71 7.78
C CYS A 34 3.71 5.57 6.79
N VAL A 35 2.93 4.99 5.87
CA VAL A 35 2.09 5.79 4.96
C VAL A 35 0.73 6.12 5.59
N ARG A 36 0.16 7.28 5.22
CA ARG A 36 -1.10 7.83 5.75
C ARG A 36 -2.26 6.82 5.78
N SER A 37 -2.28 5.88 4.85
CA SER A 37 -3.29 4.81 4.71
C SER A 37 -2.97 3.51 5.49
N THR A 38 -1.76 3.32 6.00
CA THR A 38 -1.35 2.15 6.82
C THR A 38 -1.00 2.50 8.25
N LYS A 39 -1.25 3.75 8.69
CA LYS A 39 -0.85 4.28 10.00
C LYS A 39 -1.12 3.29 11.14
N GLN A 40 -0.05 2.61 11.54
CA GLN A 40 0.17 2.03 12.85
C GLN A 40 1.57 2.52 13.27
N CYS A 41 1.74 3.86 13.28
CA CYS A 41 2.88 4.47 13.95
C CYS A 41 2.64 4.28 15.44
N ASN A 42 3.43 3.42 16.07
CA ASN A 42 3.70 3.55 17.51
C ASN A 42 4.61 4.77 17.73
#